data_AF-A0A358M668-F1
#
_entry.id   AF-A0A358M668-F1
#
_cell.length_a   1.000
_cell.length_b   1.000
_cell.length_c   1.000
_cell.angle_alpha   90.00
_cell.angle_beta   90.00
_cell.angle_gamma   90.00
#
_symmetry.space_group_name_H-M   'P 1'
#
loop_
_entity.id
_entity.type
_entity.pdbx_description
1 polymer ?
#
loop_
_entity_poly.entity_id
_entity_poly.type
_entity_poly.pdbx_seq_one_letter_code
_entity_poly.pdbx_strand_id
1 'polypeptide(L)'
;MEGVNQKKAYQYVVIGNSAAAIGTIEGIRKTDPEGKIAVVSSEPYHTYSRPLISYLLEGKTDRTRMLYRDPGFYERNGCDTYLGKTAVSIDPAAHTVTLEDGAALAYSKLMVST
;
A
#
# COMPACT_ATOMS: atom_id res chain seq x y z
N MET A 1 24.65 -17.86 7.03
CA MET A 1 23.29 -18.40 7.17
C MET A 1 22.39 -17.53 6.32
N GLU A 2 22.20 -17.91 5.06
CA GLU A 2 21.36 -17.17 4.12
C GLU A 2 19.90 -17.42 4.48
N GLY A 3 19.24 -16.41 5.05
CA GLY A 3 17.80 -16.44 5.24
C GLY A 3 17.15 -16.51 3.86
N VAL A 4 16.49 -17.63 3.57
CA VAL A 4 15.73 -17.83 2.33
C VAL A 4 14.79 -16.64 2.16
N ASN A 5 15.08 -15.79 1.19
CA ASN A 5 14.28 -14.61 0.90
C ASN A 5 12.93 -15.07 0.34
N GLN A 6 11.91 -15.11 1.21
CA GLN A 6 10.64 -15.75 0.89
C GLN A 6 9.83 -14.84 -0.04
N LYS A 7 9.83 -15.16 -1.33
CA LYS A 7 9.11 -14.43 -2.38
C LYS A 7 7.60 -14.64 -2.22
N LYS A 8 6.86 -13.60 -1.82
CA LYS A 8 5.38 -13.62 -1.80
C LYS A 8 4.82 -13.13 -3.13
N ALA A 9 3.75 -13.73 -3.63
CA ALA A 9 3.16 -13.41 -4.93
C ALA A 9 1.78 -12.76 -4.80
N TYR A 10 1.58 -11.68 -5.56
CA TYR A 10 0.35 -10.90 -5.60
C TYR A 10 -0.09 -10.69 -7.06
N GLN A 11 -1.40 -10.55 -7.29
CA GLN A 11 -1.88 -10.08 -8.59
C GLN A 11 -1.49 -8.62 -8.80
N TYR A 12 -1.63 -7.81 -7.73
CA TYR A 12 -1.34 -6.38 -7.77
C TYR A 12 -0.40 -5.99 -6.63
N VAL A 13 0.65 -5.25 -6.96
CA VAL A 13 1.44 -4.51 -5.97
C VAL A 13 1.20 -3.02 -6.20
N VAL A 14 0.86 -2.30 -5.13
CA VAL A 14 0.67 -0.85 -5.13
C VAL A 14 1.70 -0.24 -4.19
N ILE A 15 2.59 0.59 -4.73
CA ILE A 15 3.57 1.36 -3.94
C ILE A 15 2.97 2.74 -3.69
N GLY A 16 2.79 3.09 -2.42
CA GLY A 16 2.07 4.29 -1.95
C GLY A 16 0.80 3.92 -1.19
N ASN A 17 0.34 4.83 -0.31
CA ASN A 17 -0.85 4.61 0.53
C ASN A 17 -1.73 5.88 0.69
N SER A 18 -1.68 6.76 -0.31
CA SER A 18 -2.48 7.99 -0.36
C SER A 18 -3.63 7.86 -1.36
N ALA A 19 -4.27 8.97 -1.73
CA ALA A 19 -5.47 9.01 -2.57
C ALA A 19 -5.36 8.18 -3.86
N ALA A 20 -4.22 8.22 -4.55
CA ALA A 20 -4.00 7.46 -5.78
C ALA A 20 -4.01 5.93 -5.55
N ALA A 21 -3.36 5.46 -4.48
CA ALA A 21 -3.36 4.05 -4.10
C ALA A 21 -4.78 3.57 -3.73
N ILE A 22 -5.52 4.36 -2.96
CA ILE A 22 -6.89 4.04 -2.57
C ILE A 22 -7.84 3.98 -3.77
N GLY A 23 -7.75 4.97 -4.67
CA GLY A 23 -8.51 4.94 -5.92
C GLY A 23 -8.16 3.73 -6.80
N THR A 24 -6.89 3.32 -6.80
CA THR A 24 -6.43 2.11 -7.50
C THR A 24 -7.08 0.85 -6.91
N ILE A 25 -7.09 0.69 -5.60
CA ILE A 25 -7.70 -0.47 -4.92
C ILE A 25 -9.20 -0.54 -5.22
N GLU A 26 -9.91 0.58 -5.10
CA GLU A 26 -11.34 0.65 -5.41
C GLU A 26 -11.63 0.37 -6.89
N GLY A 27 -10.76 0.84 -7.79
CA GLY A 27 -10.84 0.55 -9.21
C GLY A 27 -10.62 -0.93 -9.53
N ILE A 28 -9.60 -1.54 -8.91
CA ILE A 28 -9.34 -2.99 -9.02
C ILE A 28 -10.59 -3.74 -8.56
N ARG A 29 -11.16 -3.43 -7.40
CA ARG A 29 -12.31 -4.17 -6.85
C ARG A 29 -13.59 -4.10 -7.68
N LYS A 30 -13.72 -3.09 -8.54
CA LYS A 30 -14.81 -3.01 -9.53
C LYS A 30 -14.64 -3.99 -10.70
N THR A 31 -13.41 -4.45 -10.97
CA THR A 31 -13.06 -5.24 -12.17
C THR A 31 -12.56 -6.64 -11.82
N ASP A 32 -11.83 -6.77 -10.72
CA ASP A 32 -11.32 -8.00 -10.13
C ASP A 32 -11.63 -7.99 -8.61
N PRO A 33 -12.75 -8.61 -8.19
CA PRO A 33 -13.15 -8.64 -6.79
C PRO A 33 -12.21 -9.44 -5.87
N GLU A 34 -11.49 -10.43 -6.41
CA GLU A 34 -10.78 -11.46 -5.61
C GLU A 34 -9.26 -11.36 -5.70
N GLY A 35 -8.71 -10.68 -6.71
CA GLY A 35 -7.27 -10.61 -6.93
C GLY A 35 -6.52 -10.05 -5.72
N LYS A 36 -5.46 -10.73 -5.27
CA LYS A 36 -4.70 -10.32 -4.07
C LYS A 36 -3.90 -9.04 -4.33
N ILE A 37 -4.00 -8.09 -3.40
CA ILE A 37 -3.33 -6.78 -3.48
C ILE A 37 -2.34 -6.65 -2.33
N ALA A 38 -1.10 -6.28 -2.63
CA ALA A 38 -0.16 -5.77 -1.64
C ALA A 38 -0.09 -4.25 -1.72
N VAL A 39 -0.15 -3.57 -0.57
CA VAL A 39 0.04 -2.12 -0.45
C VAL A 39 1.32 -1.85 0.33
N VAL A 40 2.29 -1.18 -0.28
CA VAL A 40 3.59 -0.89 0.34
C VAL A 40 3.70 0.60 0.61
N SER A 41 4.06 1.00 1.83
CA SER A 41 4.26 2.41 2.18
C SER A 41 5.33 2.58 3.24
N SER A 42 6.19 3.58 3.05
CA SER A 42 7.18 3.99 4.03
C SER A 42 6.56 4.64 5.28
N GLU A 43 5.32 5.14 5.21
CA GLU A 43 4.61 5.66 6.37
C GLU A 43 3.96 4.50 7.17
N PRO A 44 4.12 4.43 8.50
CA PRO A 44 3.55 3.36 9.34
C PRO A 44 2.07 3.58 9.68
N TYR A 45 1.34 4.34 8.86
CA TYR A 45 -0.01 4.83 9.17
C TYR A 45 -1.04 4.32 8.17
N HIS A 46 -2.28 4.15 8.65
CA HIS A 46 -3.45 3.97 7.79
C HIS A 46 -3.61 5.17 6.83
N THR A 47 -4.29 5.01 5.71
CA THR A 47 -4.50 6.10 4.76
C THR A 47 -5.25 7.28 5.39
N TYR A 48 -4.75 8.50 5.16
CA TYR A 48 -5.31 9.72 5.71
C TYR A 48 -5.28 10.85 4.68
N SER A 49 -6.16 11.82 4.86
CA SER A 49 -6.22 13.01 4.01
C SER A 49 -5.11 13.99 4.41
N ARG A 50 -4.00 13.96 3.65
CA ARG A 50 -2.89 14.92 3.82
C ARG A 50 -3.31 16.39 3.75
N PRO A 51 -4.29 16.81 2.91
CA PRO A 51 -4.80 18.18 2.93
C PRO A 51 -5.38 18.64 4.27
N LEU A 52 -5.78 17.73 5.15
CA LEU A 52 -6.32 18.06 6.47
C LEU A 52 -5.23 18.30 7.54
N ILE A 53 -3.94 18.15 7.22
CA ILE A 53 -2.85 18.36 8.19
C ILE A 53 -2.86 19.80 8.72
N SER A 54 -3.10 20.81 7.88
CA SER A 54 -3.17 22.21 8.36
C SER A 54 -4.30 22.41 9.38
N TYR A 55 -5.46 21.81 9.15
CA TYR A 55 -6.59 21.84 10.07
C TYR A 55 -6.28 21.10 11.39
N LEU A 56 -5.46 20.05 11.35
CA LEU A 56 -5.02 19.35 12.56
C LEU A 56 -4.13 20.27 13.41
N LEU A 57 -3.19 20.98 12.76
CA LEU A 57 -2.30 21.93 13.44
C LEU A 57 -3.07 23.13 14.01
N GLU A 58 -4.16 23.54 13.36
CA GLU A 58 -5.09 24.56 13.86
C GLU A 58 -6.05 24.04 14.94
N GLY A 59 -6.03 22.75 15.28
CA GLY A 59 -6.95 22.14 16.25
C GLY A 59 -8.41 22.01 15.76
N LYS A 60 -8.66 22.13 14.45
CA LYS A 60 -10.00 22.06 13.84
C LYS A 60 -10.44 20.64 13.46
N THR A 61 -9.50 19.69 13.46
CA THR A 61 -9.75 18.26 13.25
C THR A 61 -8.85 17.44 14.17
N ASP A 62 -9.04 16.13 14.18
CA ASP A 62 -8.21 15.16 14.87
C ASP A 62 -7.79 14.04 13.90
N ARG A 63 -6.91 13.14 14.37
CA ARG A 63 -6.39 12.03 13.55
C ARG A 63 -7.47 11.06 13.08
N THR A 64 -8.52 10.85 13.87
CA THR A 64 -9.63 9.96 13.52
C THR A 64 -10.44 10.54 12.36
N ARG A 65 -10.73 11.84 12.43
CA ARG A 65 -11.44 12.59 11.38
C ARG A 65 -10.62 12.81 10.12
N MET A 66 -9.30 12.60 10.20
CA MET A 66 -8.41 12.66 9.04
C MET A 66 -8.33 11.37 8.24
N LEU A 67 -8.78 10.23 8.77
CA LEU A 67 -8.76 8.96 8.06
C LEU A 67 -9.48 9.09 6.72
N TYR A 68 -8.83 8.69 5.63
CA TYR A 68 -9.40 8.82 4.30
C TYR A 68 -10.37 7.68 3.97
N ARG A 69 -10.14 6.51 4.58
CA ARG A 69 -11.03 5.37 4.63
C ARG A 69 -11.11 4.85 6.06
N ASP A 70 -12.14 4.07 6.35
CA ASP A 70 -12.31 3.50 7.68
C ASP A 70 -11.27 2.39 7.96
N PRO A 71 -11.00 2.06 9.23
CA PRO A 71 -9.96 1.10 9.59
C PRO A 71 -10.09 -0.29 8.94
N GLY A 72 -11.31 -0.73 8.61
CA GLY A 72 -11.56 -2.04 7.99
C GLY A 72 -11.38 -2.05 6.46
N PHE A 73 -10.97 -0.93 5.85
CA PHE A 73 -10.87 -0.80 4.40
C PHE A 73 -9.94 -1.86 3.77
N TYR A 74 -8.74 -2.05 4.30
CA TYR A 74 -7.77 -2.99 3.68
C TYR A 74 -8.23 -4.44 3.79
N GLU A 75 -8.72 -4.84 4.97
CA GLU A 75 -9.22 -6.20 5.21
C GLU A 75 -10.40 -6.52 4.29
N ARG A 76 -11.40 -5.64 4.22
CA ARG A 76 -12.57 -5.84 3.34
C ARG A 76 -12.22 -5.86 1.86
N ASN A 77 -11.12 -5.21 1.46
CA ASN A 77 -10.63 -5.22 0.09
C ASN A 77 -9.53 -6.27 -0.14
N GLY A 78 -9.29 -7.21 0.78
CA GLY A 78 -8.31 -8.29 0.58
C GLY A 78 -6.89 -7.77 0.33
N CYS A 79 -6.51 -6.68 1.01
CA CYS A 79 -5.19 -6.07 0.91
C CYS A 79 -4.28 -6.54 2.04
N ASP A 80 -3.09 -7.02 1.68
CA ASP A 80 -1.98 -7.15 2.61
C ASP A 80 -1.20 -5.84 2.65
N THR A 81 -1.10 -5.23 3.83
CA THR A 81 -0.41 -3.94 3.99
C THR A 81 0.98 -4.10 4.58
N TYR A 82 1.96 -3.51 3.90
CA TYR A 82 3.35 -3.37 4.31
C TYR A 82 3.60 -1.89 4.66
N LEU A 83 3.00 -1.44 5.77
CA LEU A 83 3.15 -0.07 6.28
C LEU A 83 4.45 0.06 7.08
N GLY A 84 5.10 1.22 7.00
CA GLY A 84 6.43 1.43 7.56
C GLY A 84 7.51 0.62 6.86
N LYS A 85 7.29 0.21 5.59
CA LYS A 85 8.22 -0.55 4.76
C LYS A 85 8.45 0.17 3.45
N THR A 86 9.70 0.40 3.12
CA THR A 86 10.09 1.07 1.87
C THR A 86 10.34 0.05 0.76
N ALA A 87 9.75 0.26 -0.41
CA ALA A 87 10.18 -0.41 -1.64
C ALA A 87 11.47 0.27 -2.15
N VAL A 88 12.55 -0.49 -2.29
CA VAL A 88 13.90 0.02 -2.62
C VAL A 88 14.37 -0.34 -4.02
N SER A 89 13.76 -1.34 -4.66
CA SER A 89 14.08 -1.73 -6.03
C SER A 89 12.87 -2.35 -6.72
N ILE A 90 12.81 -2.19 -8.05
CA ILE A 90 11.84 -2.85 -8.92
C ILE A 90 12.67 -3.55 -10.02
N ASP A 91 12.39 -4.83 -10.23
CA ASP A 91 12.88 -5.60 -11.37
C ASP A 91 11.68 -5.91 -12.30
N PRO A 92 11.52 -5.15 -13.40
CA PRO A 92 10.43 -5.37 -14.35
C PRO A 92 10.55 -6.67 -15.13
N ALA A 93 11.75 -7.21 -15.34
CA ALA A 93 11.95 -8.45 -16.08
C ALA A 93 11.54 -9.66 -15.22
N ALA A 94 11.89 -9.66 -13.94
CA ALA A 94 11.48 -10.68 -12.98
C ALA A 94 10.09 -10.43 -12.37
N HIS A 95 9.46 -9.28 -12.68
CA HIS A 95 8.20 -8.82 -12.11
C HIS A 95 8.22 -8.83 -10.56
N THR A 96 9.22 -8.18 -9.97
CA THR A 96 9.40 -8.13 -8.51
C THR A 96 9.68 -6.75 -7.96
N VAL A 97 9.18 -6.48 -6.75
CA VAL A 97 9.54 -5.33 -5.91
C VAL A 97 10.32 -5.84 -4.70
N THR A 98 11.47 -5.23 -4.41
CA THR A 98 12.28 -5.52 -3.23
C THR A 98 12.04 -4.46 -2.16
N LEU A 99 11.82 -4.89 -0.92
CA LEU A 99 11.66 -4.04 0.25
C LEU A 99 13.01 -3.81 0.96
N GLU A 100 13.08 -2.79 1.80
CA GLU A 100 14.31 -2.40 2.52
C GLU A 100 14.87 -3.48 3.46
N ASP A 101 14.03 -4.40 3.94
CA ASP A 101 14.44 -5.54 4.77
C ASP A 101 14.90 -6.76 3.94
N GLY A 102 15.00 -6.59 2.62
CA GLY A 102 15.38 -7.61 1.67
C GLY A 102 14.21 -8.43 1.13
N ALA A 103 13.02 -8.37 1.73
CA ALA A 103 11.86 -9.13 1.27
C ALA A 103 11.48 -8.81 -0.19
N ALA A 104 11.04 -9.81 -0.95
CA ALA A 104 10.65 -9.64 -2.35
C ALA A 104 9.16 -9.96 -2.58
N LEU A 105 8.46 -9.06 -3.26
CA LEU A 105 7.07 -9.19 -3.67
C LEU A 105 6.99 -9.38 -5.19
N ALA A 106 6.52 -10.54 -5.64
CA ALA A 106 6.22 -10.80 -7.04
C ALA A 106 4.86 -10.23 -7.42
N TYR A 107 4.73 -9.69 -8.62
CA TYR A 107 3.48 -9.07 -9.08
C TYR A 107 3.08 -9.49 -10.51
N SER A 108 1.78 -9.53 -10.80
CA SER A 108 1.31 -9.54 -12.19
C SER A 108 1.21 -8.12 -12.76
N LYS A 109 0.75 -7.17 -11.94
CA LYS A 109 0.67 -5.75 -12.26
C LYS A 109 1.24 -4.91 -11.11
N LEU A 110 1.93 -3.83 -11.45
CA LEU A 110 2.52 -2.90 -10.50
C LEU A 110 1.94 -1.51 -10.72
N MET A 111 1.55 -0.85 -9.64
CA MET A 111 1.21 0.56 -9.60
C MET A 111 2.21 1.31 -8.72
N VAL A 112 2.80 2.39 -9.22
CA VAL A 112 3.67 3.28 -8.46
C VAL A 112 2.95 4.61 -8.24
N SER A 113 2.72 4.95 -6.98
CA SER A 113 1.94 6.11 -6.51
C SER A 113 2.57 6.72 -5.25
N THR A 114 3.90 6.78 -5.23
CA THR A 114 4.73 7.31 -4.13
C THR A 114 4.52 8.78 -3.87
#